data_AF-A0A8T3NQP6-F1
#
_entry.id   AF-A0A8T3NQP6-F1
#
_cell.length_a   1.000
_cell.length_b   1.000
_cell.length_c   1.000
_cell.angle_alpha   90.00
_cell.angle_beta   90.00
_cell.angle_gamma   90.00
#
_symmetry.space_group_name_H-M   'P 1'
#
loop_
_entity.id
_entity.type
_entity.pdbx_description
1 polymer ?
#
loop_
_entity_poly.entity_id
_entity_poly.type
_entity_poly.pdbx_seq_one_letter_code
_entity_poly.pdbx_strand_id
1 'polypeptide(L)'
;MGAPRPWLTWTLRLVAGFTLLWSLVEPLGARARVVSAAEEDSPYFAETGFSVAPGALYDYFRHRGGVRTFGPPISNRFSLLGQDVQIFRRHVLGLNLDGSVATISLLDTGAVPSTSIGGRTLPDADDDLVYGAPPPGTADYATLAQAFVRANAPEQWEGERVGFHSAFLQTVKLRDAFPTGGGDAGLLPGFAQEIWGLPVSQPMRDPQVPDVIYLRWERGVMAYDRRANQVQVAQLGEMFKAVLTGENLPTDLAAAAEGSPFYRQFAPNALNGVARPAELPRTVLAGAFPQPAVSTTSTQAAVPVNAGLDTYGVTRSAAQVAAPAGQALAPVAQAAPSGVATAT
;
A
#
# COMPACT_ATOMS: atom_id res chain seq x y z
N MET A 1 19.07 15.31 -33.72
CA MET A 1 17.67 15.68 -33.99
C MET A 1 16.81 14.50 -33.60
N GLY A 2 16.39 14.46 -32.33
CA GLY A 2 15.62 13.35 -31.76
C GLY A 2 14.14 13.64 -31.90
N ALA A 3 13.40 12.73 -32.53
CA ALA A 3 11.95 12.80 -32.60
C ALA A 3 11.33 12.58 -31.20
N PRO A 4 10.30 13.32 -30.81
CA PRO A 4 9.60 13.11 -29.55
C PRO A 4 8.76 11.82 -29.61
N ARG A 5 8.89 10.97 -28.58
CA ARG A 5 8.09 9.75 -28.38
C ARG A 5 6.70 10.13 -27.83
N PRO A 6 5.59 9.70 -28.46
CA PRO A 6 4.24 10.06 -28.01
C PRO A 6 3.78 9.12 -26.88
N TRP A 7 4.01 9.50 -25.63
CA TRP A 7 3.41 8.88 -24.46
C TRP A 7 2.22 9.74 -23.99
N LEU A 8 1.23 9.91 -24.85
CA LEU A 8 0.02 10.63 -24.47
C LEU A 8 -1.14 9.94 -25.18
N THR A 9 -1.89 9.11 -24.44
CA THR A 9 -3.35 8.90 -24.53
C THR A 9 -3.72 7.56 -23.91
N TRP A 10 -3.86 7.49 -22.59
CA TRP A 10 -4.80 6.54 -21.97
C TRP A 10 -5.51 7.26 -20.80
N THR A 11 -6.27 8.30 -21.16
CA THR A 11 -7.35 8.82 -20.33
C THR A 11 -8.64 8.75 -21.13
N LEU A 12 -9.74 8.49 -20.40
CA LEU A 12 -11.16 8.55 -20.79
C LEU A 12 -11.78 7.32 -21.49
N ARG A 13 -12.59 6.57 -20.72
CA ARG A 13 -14.09 6.55 -20.76
C ARG A 13 -14.64 5.16 -20.43
N LEU A 14 -15.27 5.03 -19.25
CA LEU A 14 -16.40 4.11 -19.09
C LEU A 14 -17.66 4.95 -18.91
N VAL A 15 -18.33 5.17 -20.04
CA VAL A 15 -19.75 5.53 -20.11
C VAL A 15 -20.46 4.30 -20.66
N ALA A 16 -21.20 3.61 -19.81
CA ALA A 16 -22.29 2.74 -20.19
C ALA A 16 -23.36 2.98 -19.11
N GLY A 17 -24.51 3.59 -19.38
CA GLY A 17 -25.39 3.29 -20.50
C GLY A 17 -26.41 2.23 -20.09
N PHE A 18 -27.06 2.38 -18.94
CA PHE A 18 -28.24 1.60 -18.57
C PHE A 18 -29.43 2.54 -18.48
N THR A 19 -30.22 2.58 -19.54
CA THR A 19 -31.58 3.11 -19.49
C THR A 19 -32.51 1.92 -19.44
N LEU A 20 -33.18 1.73 -18.31
CA LEU A 20 -34.47 1.05 -18.30
C LEU A 20 -35.45 1.85 -17.44
N LEU A 21 -36.51 2.24 -18.12
CA LEU A 21 -37.65 3.03 -17.67
C LEU A 21 -38.42 2.27 -16.58
N TRP A 22 -38.69 2.91 -15.44
CA TRP A 22 -39.87 2.60 -14.65
C TRP A 22 -40.54 3.90 -14.20
N SER A 23 -41.78 4.08 -14.64
CA SER A 23 -42.58 5.27 -14.41
C SER A 23 -43.40 5.12 -13.11
N LEU A 24 -43.38 6.20 -12.32
CA LEU A 24 -44.42 6.75 -11.44
C LEU A 24 -45.06 5.84 -10.37
N VAL A 25 -44.72 6.12 -9.11
CA VAL A 25 -45.67 6.58 -8.06
C VAL A 25 -44.88 7.48 -7.09
N GLU A 26 -45.19 8.77 -7.03
CA GLU A 26 -44.85 9.61 -5.87
C GLU A 26 -45.91 9.44 -4.78
N PRO A 27 -45.50 9.43 -3.52
CA PRO A 27 -46.16 10.34 -2.59
C PRO A 27 -45.16 11.31 -1.97
N LEU A 28 -45.54 12.59 -2.04
CA LEU A 28 -45.04 13.68 -1.21
C LEU A 28 -44.95 13.25 0.26
N GLY A 29 -43.78 13.46 0.88
CA GLY A 29 -43.66 13.40 2.34
C GLY A 29 -42.59 12.49 2.92
N ALA A 30 -41.56 12.10 2.17
CA ALA A 30 -40.32 11.64 2.80
C ALA A 30 -39.52 12.89 3.19
N ARG A 31 -39.62 13.32 4.46
CA ARG A 31 -38.52 14.08 5.08
C ARG A 31 -37.26 13.31 4.72
N ALA A 32 -36.34 13.95 4.00
CA ALA A 32 -34.98 13.45 3.89
C ALA A 32 -34.54 13.20 5.33
N ARG A 33 -34.54 11.93 5.75
CA ARG A 33 -33.79 11.52 6.91
C ARG A 33 -32.39 11.86 6.46
N VAL A 34 -31.87 12.99 6.96
CA VAL A 34 -30.44 13.14 7.16
C VAL A 34 -30.14 11.95 8.05
N VAL A 35 -29.85 10.81 7.43
CA VAL A 35 -29.08 9.78 8.06
C VAL A 35 -27.78 10.52 8.25
N SER A 36 -27.65 11.17 9.42
CA SER A 36 -26.35 11.26 10.05
C SER A 36 -25.87 9.83 9.97
N ALA A 37 -25.05 9.53 8.98
CA ALA A 37 -24.10 8.45 9.12
C ALA A 37 -23.45 8.82 10.44
N ALA A 38 -23.80 8.08 11.50
CA ALA A 38 -23.02 8.12 12.71
C ALA A 38 -21.59 8.01 12.21
N GLU A 39 -20.80 9.05 12.44
CA GLU A 39 -19.42 9.11 12.03
C GLU A 39 -18.81 7.88 12.68
N GLU A 40 -18.69 6.79 11.92
CA GLU A 40 -18.31 5.50 12.45
C GLU A 40 -16.94 5.74 13.07
N ASP A 41 -16.80 5.45 14.38
CA ASP A 41 -15.61 5.83 15.15
C ASP A 41 -14.36 5.32 14.45
N SER A 42 -13.73 6.21 13.68
CA SER A 42 -12.61 5.84 12.85
C SER A 42 -11.38 5.74 13.74
N PRO A 43 -10.63 4.62 13.69
CA PRO A 43 -9.54 4.37 14.60
C PRO A 43 -8.45 5.43 14.42
N TYR A 44 -8.06 6.04 15.54
CA TYR A 44 -6.89 6.90 15.64
C TYR A 44 -5.62 6.06 15.84
N PHE A 45 -4.59 6.33 15.04
CA PHE A 45 -3.31 5.66 15.10
C PHE A 45 -2.28 6.55 15.78
N ALA A 46 -2.02 6.30 17.07
CA ALA A 46 -1.08 7.08 17.86
C ALA A 46 0.35 7.09 17.28
N GLU A 47 0.75 6.01 16.58
CA GLU A 47 2.05 5.89 15.91
C GLU A 47 2.26 6.99 14.85
N THR A 48 1.20 7.34 14.12
CA THR A 48 1.30 8.26 12.97
C THR A 48 0.61 9.60 13.22
N GLY A 49 -0.26 9.68 14.22
CA GLY A 49 -1.03 10.88 14.54
C GLY A 49 -2.26 11.10 13.65
N PHE A 50 -2.71 10.08 12.91
CA PHE A 50 -3.83 10.19 11.97
C PHE A 50 -4.92 9.15 12.23
N SER A 51 -6.15 9.47 11.82
CA SER A 51 -7.26 8.52 11.72
C SER A 51 -7.57 8.22 10.26
N VAL A 52 -8.25 7.09 9.98
CA VAL A 52 -8.79 6.86 8.64
C VAL A 52 -9.93 7.84 8.39
N ALA A 53 -10.06 8.38 7.18
CA ALA A 53 -11.19 9.25 6.88
C ALA A 53 -12.50 8.45 6.90
N PRO A 54 -13.55 8.92 7.59
CA PRO A 54 -14.81 8.18 7.72
C PRO A 54 -15.53 8.00 6.38
N GLY A 55 -16.54 7.13 6.37
CA GLY A 55 -17.34 6.80 5.19
C GLY A 55 -16.61 5.84 4.25
N ALA A 56 -16.75 6.04 2.94
CA ALA A 56 -16.30 5.08 1.92
C ALA A 56 -14.82 4.68 2.02
N LEU A 57 -13.92 5.61 2.41
CA LEU A 57 -12.51 5.30 2.60
C LEU A 57 -12.28 4.34 3.78
N TYR A 58 -12.95 4.59 4.91
CA TYR A 58 -12.88 3.70 6.08
C TYR A 58 -13.55 2.33 5.82
N ASP A 59 -14.69 2.33 5.14
CA ASP A 59 -15.37 1.10 4.70
C ASP A 59 -14.48 0.26 3.79
N TYR A 60 -13.86 0.87 2.78
CA TYR A 60 -12.93 0.18 1.91
C TYR A 60 -11.74 -0.35 2.70
N PHE A 61 -11.13 0.49 3.54
CA PHE A 61 -9.99 0.10 4.37
C PHE A 61 -10.30 -1.13 5.23
N ARG A 62 -11.41 -1.13 6.00
CA ARG A 62 -11.76 -2.25 6.89
C ARG A 62 -12.05 -3.53 6.12
N HIS A 63 -12.78 -3.43 4.99
CA HIS A 63 -13.15 -4.60 4.18
C HIS A 63 -12.05 -5.11 3.25
N ARG A 64 -10.92 -4.39 3.15
CA ARG A 64 -9.76 -4.76 2.31
C ARG A 64 -8.52 -5.08 3.12
N GLY A 65 -8.70 -5.45 4.39
CA GLY A 65 -7.64 -5.96 5.29
C GLY A 65 -6.98 -4.89 6.17
N GLY A 66 -7.44 -3.65 6.11
CA GLY A 66 -7.06 -2.56 7.00
C GLY A 66 -5.55 -2.36 7.08
N VAL A 67 -5.05 -2.20 8.31
CA VAL A 67 -3.62 -1.97 8.60
C VAL A 67 -2.73 -3.07 8.04
N ARG A 68 -3.21 -4.33 8.00
CA ARG A 68 -2.43 -5.44 7.47
C ARG A 68 -2.12 -5.26 5.99
N THR A 69 -3.04 -4.66 5.24
CA THR A 69 -2.87 -4.39 3.81
C THR A 69 -2.23 -3.03 3.56
N PHE A 70 -2.83 -1.96 4.06
CA PHE A 70 -2.45 -0.58 3.72
C PHE A 70 -1.39 0.02 4.67
N GLY A 71 -1.23 -0.55 5.86
CA GLY A 71 -0.55 0.10 6.98
C GLY A 71 -1.42 1.19 7.61
N PRO A 72 -0.91 1.90 8.64
CA PRO A 72 -1.64 3.02 9.25
C PRO A 72 -1.75 4.20 8.27
N PRO A 73 -2.76 5.07 8.44
CA PRO A 73 -2.84 6.34 7.72
C PRO A 73 -1.68 7.25 8.12
N ILE A 74 -1.15 8.00 7.15
CA ILE A 74 -0.02 8.92 7.34
C ILE A 74 -0.29 10.33 6.81
N SER A 75 -1.55 10.59 6.48
CA SER A 75 -2.13 11.90 6.15
C SER A 75 -3.58 11.96 6.63
N ASN A 76 -4.13 13.17 6.73
CA ASN A 76 -5.58 13.38 6.68
C ASN A 76 -6.10 13.14 5.26
N ARG A 77 -7.42 13.11 5.07
CA ARG A 77 -8.03 13.21 3.73
C ARG A 77 -7.76 14.60 3.16
N PHE A 78 -7.41 14.67 1.88
CA PHE A 78 -7.19 15.93 1.18
C PHE A 78 -7.52 15.79 -0.31
N SER A 79 -7.62 16.90 -1.02
CA SER A 79 -7.88 16.90 -2.46
C SER A 79 -6.56 16.92 -3.23
N LEU A 80 -6.36 15.96 -4.13
CA LEU A 80 -5.22 15.85 -5.03
C LEU A 80 -5.74 15.82 -6.47
N LEU A 81 -5.41 16.82 -7.27
CA LEU A 81 -5.87 16.94 -8.66
C LEU A 81 -7.41 16.87 -8.83
N GLY A 82 -8.16 17.29 -7.80
CA GLY A 82 -9.61 17.22 -7.74
C GLY A 82 -10.20 15.87 -7.35
N GLN A 83 -9.37 14.90 -6.97
CA GLN A 83 -9.78 13.63 -6.36
C GLN A 83 -9.51 13.68 -4.85
N ASP A 84 -10.44 13.20 -4.04
CA ASP A 84 -10.19 13.08 -2.60
C ASP A 84 -9.38 11.83 -2.31
N VAL A 85 -8.28 12.02 -1.59
CA VAL A 85 -7.31 10.96 -1.32
C VAL A 85 -6.92 10.92 0.14
N GLN A 86 -6.44 9.77 0.60
CA GLN A 86 -5.71 9.63 1.85
C GLN A 86 -4.51 8.71 1.67
N ILE A 87 -3.38 9.11 2.22
CA ILE A 87 -2.13 8.36 2.15
C ILE A 87 -2.05 7.41 3.35
N PHE A 88 -1.81 6.14 3.07
CA PHE A 88 -1.45 5.11 4.03
C PHE A 88 -0.02 4.69 3.79
N ARG A 89 0.64 4.08 4.78
CA ARG A 89 2.04 3.68 4.69
C ARG A 89 2.42 2.98 3.36
N ARG A 90 1.59 2.05 2.88
CA ARG A 90 1.88 1.25 1.69
C ARG A 90 1.19 1.71 0.41
N HIS A 91 0.04 2.35 0.51
CA HIS A 91 -0.78 2.72 -0.64
C HIS A 91 -1.46 4.07 -0.43
N VAL A 92 -1.93 4.67 -1.51
CA VAL A 92 -2.85 5.81 -1.45
C VAL A 92 -4.22 5.34 -1.90
N LEU A 93 -5.23 5.62 -1.10
CA LEU A 93 -6.63 5.40 -1.48
C LEU A 93 -7.20 6.70 -2.05
N GLY A 94 -7.89 6.59 -3.18
CA GLY A 94 -8.62 7.68 -3.81
C GLY A 94 -10.11 7.37 -3.90
N LEU A 95 -10.94 8.38 -3.61
CA LEU A 95 -12.38 8.35 -3.77
C LEU A 95 -12.75 8.92 -5.13
N ASN A 96 -13.35 8.10 -5.98
CA ASN A 96 -13.85 8.49 -7.28
C ASN A 96 -15.16 9.28 -7.16
N LEU A 97 -15.52 10.01 -8.22
CA LEU A 97 -16.74 10.83 -8.27
C LEU A 97 -18.03 10.00 -8.14
N ASP A 98 -17.98 8.72 -8.50
CA ASP A 98 -19.09 7.77 -8.35
C ASP A 98 -19.19 7.17 -6.94
N GLY A 99 -18.31 7.58 -6.02
CA GLY A 99 -18.24 7.09 -4.64
C GLY A 99 -17.44 5.81 -4.48
N SER A 100 -16.92 5.21 -5.55
CA SER A 100 -16.03 4.04 -5.46
C SER A 100 -14.65 4.44 -4.92
N VAL A 101 -13.99 3.52 -4.22
CA VAL A 101 -12.63 3.71 -3.71
C VAL A 101 -11.68 2.77 -4.46
N ALA A 102 -10.52 3.29 -4.83
CA ALA A 102 -9.47 2.52 -5.47
C ALA A 102 -8.09 2.89 -4.92
N THR A 103 -7.12 1.99 -5.06
CA THR A 103 -5.71 2.31 -4.87
C THR A 103 -5.18 3.11 -6.08
N ILE A 104 -4.38 4.14 -5.81
CA ILE A 104 -3.71 4.94 -6.83
C ILE A 104 -2.41 4.27 -7.24
N SER A 105 -2.15 4.15 -8.55
CA SER A 105 -0.83 3.73 -9.06
C SER A 105 0.18 4.86 -8.91
N LEU A 106 0.96 4.83 -7.83
CA LEU A 106 1.97 5.86 -7.56
C LEU A 106 3.17 5.78 -8.52
N LEU A 107 3.48 4.60 -9.04
CA LEU A 107 4.59 4.40 -9.97
C LEU A 107 4.22 4.90 -11.37
N ASP A 108 3.00 4.63 -11.85
CA ASP A 108 2.61 5.00 -13.21
C ASP A 108 2.20 6.47 -13.32
N THR A 109 1.79 7.09 -12.22
CA THR A 109 1.54 8.55 -12.15
C THR A 109 2.82 9.37 -12.07
N GLY A 110 3.99 8.73 -11.91
CA GLY A 110 5.27 9.42 -11.68
C GLY A 110 5.34 10.13 -10.31
N ALA A 111 4.44 9.79 -9.39
CA ALA A 111 4.42 10.32 -8.03
C ALA A 111 5.53 9.70 -7.17
N VAL A 112 5.88 8.45 -7.43
CA VAL A 112 7.06 7.77 -6.91
C VAL A 112 7.86 7.23 -8.11
N PRO A 113 9.19 7.41 -8.15
CA PRO A 113 10.01 6.86 -9.22
C PRO A 113 9.88 5.35 -9.36
N SER A 114 9.84 4.87 -10.60
CA SER A 114 9.60 3.46 -10.93
C SER A 114 10.85 2.58 -10.92
N THR A 115 12.05 3.18 -10.90
CA THR A 115 13.33 2.47 -11.11
C THR A 115 14.19 2.39 -9.85
N SER A 116 14.23 3.45 -9.04
CA SER A 116 15.06 3.51 -7.81
C SER A 116 14.24 4.00 -6.64
N ILE A 117 14.32 3.25 -5.54
CA ILE A 117 13.62 3.54 -4.29
C ILE A 117 14.57 3.33 -3.10
N GLY A 118 15.04 4.41 -2.48
CA GLY A 118 15.80 4.36 -1.23
C GLY A 118 17.08 3.52 -1.32
N GLY A 119 17.81 3.63 -2.42
CA GLY A 119 19.05 2.91 -2.72
C GLY A 119 18.85 1.53 -3.33
N ARG A 120 17.60 1.14 -3.62
CA ARG A 120 17.26 -0.16 -4.19
C ARG A 120 16.74 -0.03 -5.62
N THR A 121 17.07 -1.01 -6.46
CA THR A 121 16.68 -1.01 -7.88
C THR A 121 15.45 -1.88 -8.06
N LEU A 122 14.36 -1.28 -8.52
CA LEU A 122 13.13 -1.98 -8.85
C LEU A 122 13.19 -2.58 -10.26
N PRO A 123 12.44 -3.67 -10.52
CA PRO A 123 12.27 -4.15 -11.88
C PRO A 123 11.48 -3.13 -12.69
N ASP A 124 11.96 -2.88 -13.91
CA ASP A 124 11.20 -2.16 -14.92
C ASP A 124 9.93 -2.93 -15.27
N ALA A 125 8.96 -2.22 -15.83
CA ALA A 125 7.82 -2.89 -16.45
C ALA A 125 8.31 -3.70 -17.66
N ASP A 126 7.77 -4.90 -17.82
CA ASP A 126 8.04 -5.78 -18.95
C ASP A 126 6.95 -5.55 -20.01
N ASP A 127 7.33 -4.93 -21.14
CA ASP A 127 6.42 -4.56 -22.22
C ASP A 127 5.66 -5.77 -22.80
N ASP A 128 6.32 -6.92 -22.93
CA ASP A 128 5.71 -8.14 -23.46
C ASP A 128 4.68 -8.70 -22.47
N LEU A 129 5.00 -8.67 -21.17
CA LEU A 129 4.09 -9.08 -20.11
C LEU A 129 2.88 -8.14 -20.03
N VAL A 130 3.10 -6.83 -20.08
CA VAL A 130 2.03 -5.82 -20.08
C VAL A 130 1.15 -5.96 -21.31
N TYR A 131 1.72 -6.18 -22.50
CA TYR A 131 0.96 -6.40 -23.73
C TYR A 131 0.15 -7.70 -23.68
N GLY A 132 0.65 -8.73 -23.00
CA GLY A 132 -0.04 -10.00 -22.78
C GLY A 132 -1.14 -9.96 -21.73
N ALA A 133 -1.28 -8.85 -20.99
CA ALA A 133 -2.31 -8.71 -19.95
C ALA A 133 -3.71 -8.65 -20.56
N PRO A 134 -4.73 -9.27 -19.92
CA PRO A 134 -6.10 -9.18 -20.40
C PRO A 134 -6.59 -7.72 -20.35
N PRO A 135 -7.17 -7.17 -21.44
CA PRO A 135 -7.69 -5.81 -21.43
C PRO A 135 -8.91 -5.67 -20.50
N PRO A 136 -8.99 -4.61 -19.67
CA PRO A 136 -10.21 -4.32 -18.91
C PRO A 136 -11.45 -4.23 -19.81
N GLY A 137 -12.57 -4.80 -19.36
CA GLY A 137 -13.83 -4.83 -20.12
C GLY A 137 -13.94 -5.98 -21.12
N THR A 138 -12.91 -6.79 -21.30
CA THR A 138 -13.02 -8.06 -22.04
C THR A 138 -14.03 -9.00 -21.36
N ALA A 139 -14.74 -9.83 -22.14
CA ALA A 139 -15.57 -10.89 -21.58
C ALA A 139 -14.73 -11.78 -20.64
N ASP A 140 -15.31 -12.19 -19.51
CA ASP A 140 -14.64 -13.01 -18.49
C ASP A 140 -13.33 -12.40 -17.95
N TYR A 141 -13.18 -11.08 -18.01
CA TYR A 141 -11.97 -10.36 -17.55
C TYR A 141 -11.51 -10.81 -16.17
N ALA A 142 -12.43 -11.00 -15.21
CA ALA A 142 -12.08 -11.46 -13.88
C ALA A 142 -11.35 -12.81 -13.91
N THR A 143 -11.87 -13.80 -14.64
CA THR A 143 -11.24 -15.13 -14.74
C THR A 143 -9.90 -15.04 -15.47
N LEU A 144 -9.82 -14.29 -16.56
CA LEU A 144 -8.58 -14.11 -17.33
C LEU A 144 -7.49 -13.41 -16.51
N ALA A 145 -7.87 -12.37 -15.77
CA ALA A 145 -6.96 -11.64 -14.89
C ALA A 145 -6.40 -12.53 -13.79
N GLN A 146 -7.23 -13.36 -13.17
CA GLN A 146 -6.78 -14.29 -12.13
C GLN A 146 -5.85 -15.38 -12.69
N ALA A 147 -6.13 -15.88 -13.90
CA ALA A 147 -5.23 -16.78 -14.60
C ALA A 147 -3.88 -16.12 -14.92
N PHE A 148 -3.92 -14.86 -15.37
CA PHE A 148 -2.73 -14.05 -15.66
C PHE A 148 -1.87 -13.81 -14.41
N VAL A 149 -2.50 -13.43 -13.28
CA VAL A 149 -1.79 -13.27 -12.00
C VAL A 149 -1.12 -14.58 -11.58
N ARG A 150 -1.84 -15.70 -11.63
CA ARG A 150 -1.27 -17.02 -11.28
C ARG A 150 -0.07 -17.40 -12.16
N ALA A 151 -0.12 -17.06 -13.45
CA ALA A 151 0.97 -17.37 -14.38
C ALA A 151 2.22 -16.50 -14.15
N ASN A 152 2.04 -15.26 -13.68
CA ASN A 152 3.10 -14.24 -13.62
C ASN A 152 3.53 -13.84 -12.20
N ALA A 153 2.90 -14.36 -11.15
CA ALA A 153 3.31 -14.19 -9.77
C ALA A 153 3.76 -15.56 -9.19
N PRO A 154 5.01 -15.98 -9.41
CA PRO A 154 5.39 -17.36 -9.10
C PRO A 154 5.43 -17.65 -7.59
N GLU A 155 5.18 -18.92 -7.24
CA GLU A 155 5.46 -19.44 -5.89
C GLU A 155 6.95 -19.76 -5.70
N GLN A 156 7.65 -20.07 -6.79
CA GLN A 156 9.07 -20.41 -6.82
C GLN A 156 9.79 -19.70 -7.96
N TRP A 157 10.97 -19.16 -7.71
CA TRP A 157 11.79 -18.49 -8.72
C TRP A 157 13.28 -18.65 -8.39
N GLU A 158 14.10 -19.02 -9.38
CA GLU A 158 15.54 -19.32 -9.20
C GLU A 158 15.86 -20.28 -8.03
N GLY A 159 15.00 -21.27 -7.78
CA GLY A 159 15.16 -22.24 -6.68
C GLY A 159 14.72 -21.73 -5.31
N GLU A 160 14.30 -20.46 -5.19
CA GLU A 160 13.76 -19.88 -3.95
C GLU A 160 12.24 -19.97 -3.91
N ARG A 161 11.66 -20.15 -2.72
CA ARG A 161 10.20 -20.18 -2.50
C ARG A 161 9.65 -18.77 -2.25
N VAL A 162 9.66 -17.95 -3.30
CA VAL A 162 9.32 -16.52 -3.22
C VAL A 162 7.86 -16.24 -2.82
N GLY A 163 6.92 -17.14 -3.15
CA GLY A 163 5.56 -17.10 -2.63
C GLY A 163 4.68 -15.92 -3.07
N PHE A 164 4.94 -15.29 -4.23
CA PHE A 164 4.26 -14.04 -4.61
C PHE A 164 2.75 -14.20 -4.83
N HIS A 165 2.30 -15.26 -5.50
CA HIS A 165 0.86 -15.50 -5.68
C HIS A 165 0.17 -15.84 -4.36
N SER A 166 0.80 -16.62 -3.48
CA SER A 166 0.29 -16.83 -2.12
C SER A 166 0.18 -15.53 -1.34
N ALA A 167 1.18 -14.64 -1.41
CA ALA A 167 1.13 -13.33 -0.77
C ALA A 167 0.00 -12.46 -1.32
N PHE A 168 -0.21 -12.48 -2.65
CA PHE A 168 -1.34 -11.82 -3.31
C PHE A 168 -2.69 -12.32 -2.78
N LEU A 169 -2.91 -13.64 -2.76
CA LEU A 169 -4.17 -14.23 -2.26
C LEU A 169 -4.41 -13.95 -0.77
N GLN A 170 -3.34 -13.77 0.01
CA GLN A 170 -3.43 -13.47 1.44
C GLN A 170 -3.63 -11.97 1.73
N THR A 171 -3.70 -11.12 0.70
CA THR A 171 -3.90 -9.67 0.86
C THR A 171 -5.19 -9.35 1.60
N VAL A 172 -6.30 -10.02 1.30
CA VAL A 172 -7.58 -9.82 1.99
C VAL A 172 -8.02 -11.14 2.61
N LYS A 173 -8.30 -11.16 3.92
CA LYS A 173 -8.83 -12.34 4.59
C LYS A 173 -10.35 -12.34 4.52
N LEU A 174 -10.95 -13.54 4.51
CA LEU A 174 -12.41 -13.70 4.48
C LEU A 174 -13.12 -12.91 5.59
N ARG A 175 -12.58 -12.96 6.81
CA ARG A 175 -13.11 -12.23 7.97
C ARG A 175 -13.00 -10.70 7.85
N ASP A 176 -12.03 -10.21 7.08
CA ASP A 176 -11.84 -8.77 6.87
C ASP A 176 -12.91 -8.32 5.84
N ALA A 177 -13.05 -9.06 4.74
CA ALA A 177 -14.03 -8.76 3.69
C ALA A 177 -15.49 -8.94 4.14
N PHE A 178 -15.76 -9.97 4.94
CA PHE A 178 -17.11 -10.33 5.40
C PHE A 178 -17.14 -10.45 6.94
N PRO A 179 -17.07 -9.32 7.66
CA PRO A 179 -16.94 -9.30 9.12
C PRO A 179 -18.18 -9.87 9.84
N THR A 180 -19.34 -9.88 9.18
CA THR A 180 -20.58 -10.47 9.70
C THR A 180 -20.72 -11.96 9.40
N GLY A 181 -19.73 -12.59 8.74
CA GLY A 181 -19.81 -13.96 8.27
C GLY A 181 -20.61 -14.13 6.97
N GLY A 182 -20.75 -15.37 6.50
CA GLY A 182 -21.53 -15.70 5.29
C GLY A 182 -20.86 -15.34 3.95
N GLY A 183 -19.58 -14.94 3.97
CA GLY A 183 -18.83 -14.52 2.79
C GLY A 183 -18.36 -15.66 1.90
N ASP A 184 -18.21 -15.37 0.60
CA ASP A 184 -17.62 -16.28 -0.38
C ASP A 184 -16.11 -16.05 -0.50
N ALA A 185 -15.32 -17.09 -0.21
CA ALA A 185 -13.87 -17.06 -0.35
C ALA A 185 -13.42 -16.94 -1.82
N GLY A 186 -14.27 -17.31 -2.79
CA GLY A 186 -14.03 -17.15 -4.22
C GLY A 186 -13.91 -15.69 -4.67
N LEU A 187 -14.37 -14.73 -3.86
CA LEU A 187 -14.29 -13.30 -4.17
C LEU A 187 -12.97 -12.65 -3.73
N LEU A 188 -12.21 -13.28 -2.82
CA LEU A 188 -10.97 -12.72 -2.27
C LEU A 188 -9.90 -12.41 -3.31
N PRO A 189 -9.67 -13.24 -4.35
CA PRO A 189 -8.71 -12.91 -5.40
C PRO A 189 -9.08 -11.63 -6.16
N GLY A 190 -10.37 -11.36 -6.34
CA GLY A 190 -10.87 -10.12 -6.93
C GLY A 190 -10.55 -8.90 -6.06
N PHE A 191 -10.76 -9.01 -4.75
CA PHE A 191 -10.39 -7.92 -3.82
C PHE A 191 -8.88 -7.67 -3.75
N ALA A 192 -8.05 -8.71 -3.86
CA ALA A 192 -6.61 -8.53 -3.98
C ALA A 192 -6.23 -7.83 -5.30
N GLN A 193 -6.91 -8.18 -6.40
CA GLN A 193 -6.71 -7.54 -7.70
C GLN A 193 -7.13 -6.05 -7.69
N GLU A 194 -8.19 -5.67 -6.97
CA GLU A 194 -8.57 -4.26 -6.80
C GLU A 194 -7.44 -3.43 -6.15
N ILE A 195 -6.66 -4.04 -5.25
CA ILE A 195 -5.62 -3.37 -4.46
C ILE A 195 -4.31 -3.30 -5.25
N TRP A 196 -3.89 -4.41 -5.84
CA TRP A 196 -2.59 -4.55 -6.49
C TRP A 196 -2.61 -4.29 -7.99
N GLY A 197 -3.73 -4.61 -8.65
CA GLY A 197 -3.80 -4.77 -10.09
C GLY A 197 -3.16 -6.06 -10.58
N LEU A 198 -2.65 -6.03 -11.82
CA LEU A 198 -1.91 -7.13 -12.44
C LEU A 198 -0.39 -7.00 -12.16
N PRO A 199 0.38 -8.09 -12.18
CA PRO A 199 1.84 -8.00 -12.27
C PRO A 199 2.21 -7.28 -13.57
N VAL A 200 3.26 -6.46 -13.53
CA VAL A 200 3.76 -5.68 -14.68
C VAL A 200 5.24 -5.93 -14.95
N SER A 201 5.90 -6.79 -14.18
CA SER A 201 7.30 -7.18 -14.39
C SER A 201 7.49 -8.68 -14.20
N GLN A 202 8.61 -9.21 -14.70
CA GLN A 202 9.14 -10.48 -14.19
C GLN A 202 9.72 -10.29 -12.77
N PRO A 203 9.88 -11.37 -11.99
CA PRO A 203 10.66 -11.29 -10.77
C PRO A 203 12.11 -10.89 -11.07
N MET A 204 12.68 -10.01 -10.25
CA MET A 204 14.05 -9.54 -10.39
C MET A 204 14.75 -9.49 -9.04
N ARG A 205 15.96 -10.03 -8.98
CA ARG A 205 16.84 -9.91 -7.81
C ARG A 205 17.36 -8.48 -7.70
N ASP A 206 17.36 -7.92 -6.50
CA ASP A 206 17.97 -6.61 -6.27
C ASP A 206 19.49 -6.69 -6.53
N PRO A 207 20.04 -5.88 -7.46
CA PRO A 207 21.47 -5.91 -7.78
C PRO A 207 22.39 -5.50 -6.62
N GLN A 208 21.89 -4.66 -5.70
CA GLN A 208 22.63 -4.19 -4.54
C GLN A 208 22.41 -5.08 -3.31
N VAL A 209 21.26 -5.75 -3.24
CA VAL A 209 20.89 -6.65 -2.12
C VAL A 209 20.41 -8.00 -2.66
N PRO A 210 21.32 -8.91 -3.06
CA PRO A 210 20.93 -10.15 -3.75
C PRO A 210 19.99 -11.08 -2.97
N ASP A 211 19.82 -10.89 -1.65
CA ASP A 211 18.85 -11.62 -0.84
C ASP A 211 17.39 -11.16 -1.02
N VAL A 212 17.17 -10.07 -1.76
CA VAL A 212 15.85 -9.52 -2.03
C VAL A 212 15.47 -9.78 -3.49
N ILE A 213 14.26 -10.29 -3.71
CA ILE A 213 13.67 -10.49 -5.02
C ILE A 213 12.38 -9.67 -5.09
N TYR A 214 12.21 -8.88 -6.13
CA TYR A 214 11.01 -8.06 -6.34
C TYR A 214 10.07 -8.67 -7.37
N LEU A 215 8.80 -8.37 -7.22
CA LEU A 215 7.80 -8.43 -8.28
C LEU A 215 7.00 -7.12 -8.26
N ARG A 216 6.93 -6.44 -9.41
CA ARG A 216 6.16 -5.21 -9.55
C ARG A 216 4.74 -5.52 -10.03
N TRP A 217 3.80 -4.82 -9.41
CA TRP A 217 2.37 -4.82 -9.73
C TRP A 217 1.99 -3.42 -10.22
N GLU A 218 0.85 -3.29 -10.90
CA GLU A 218 0.34 -1.99 -11.35
C GLU A 218 0.30 -0.95 -10.21
N ARG A 219 -0.07 -1.37 -8.99
CA ARG A 219 -0.30 -0.44 -7.87
C ARG A 219 0.60 -0.67 -6.66
N GLY A 220 1.64 -1.48 -6.82
CA GLY A 220 2.52 -1.81 -5.69
C GLY A 220 3.74 -2.63 -6.08
N VAL A 221 4.61 -2.88 -5.10
CA VAL A 221 5.77 -3.77 -5.25
C VAL A 221 5.79 -4.73 -4.08
N MET A 222 5.94 -6.02 -4.39
CA MET A 222 6.25 -7.04 -3.40
C MET A 222 7.75 -7.34 -3.44
N ALA A 223 8.33 -7.56 -2.28
CA ALA A 223 9.73 -7.90 -2.10
C ALA A 223 9.83 -9.15 -1.23
N TYR A 224 10.26 -10.28 -1.80
CA TYR A 224 10.65 -11.44 -1.03
C TYR A 224 12.05 -11.20 -0.45
N ASP A 225 12.18 -11.33 0.87
CA ASP A 225 13.46 -11.30 1.58
C ASP A 225 13.83 -12.74 1.97
N ARG A 226 14.94 -13.24 1.43
CA ARG A 226 15.45 -14.59 1.67
C ARG A 226 15.86 -14.83 3.12
N ARG A 227 16.39 -13.82 3.81
CA ARG A 227 16.85 -13.95 5.20
C ARG A 227 15.68 -14.07 6.16
N ALA A 228 14.64 -13.27 5.92
CA ALA A 228 13.40 -13.33 6.70
C ALA A 228 12.46 -14.46 6.25
N ASN A 229 12.68 -14.98 5.03
CA ASN A 229 11.79 -15.90 4.33
C ASN A 229 10.34 -15.38 4.28
N GLN A 230 10.19 -14.10 3.92
CA GLN A 230 8.91 -13.39 3.94
C GLN A 230 8.77 -12.45 2.75
N VAL A 231 7.55 -12.30 2.26
CA VAL A 231 7.18 -11.25 1.32
C VAL A 231 6.78 -9.99 2.10
N GLN A 232 7.43 -8.89 1.78
CA GLN A 232 7.13 -7.56 2.26
C GLN A 232 6.54 -6.70 1.15
N VAL A 233 5.81 -5.66 1.53
CA VAL A 233 5.21 -4.70 0.60
C VAL A 233 5.98 -3.40 0.69
N ALA A 234 6.41 -2.85 -0.45
CA ALA A 234 7.06 -1.56 -0.50
C ALA A 234 6.14 -0.47 0.08
N GLN A 235 6.70 0.44 0.86
CA GLN A 235 5.96 1.51 1.52
C GLN A 235 5.76 2.70 0.59
N LEU A 236 5.08 2.49 -0.55
CA LEU A 236 4.96 3.51 -1.60
C LEU A 236 4.27 4.78 -1.12
N GLY A 237 3.34 4.68 -0.17
CA GLY A 237 2.68 5.85 0.40
C GLY A 237 3.63 6.70 1.26
N GLU A 238 4.53 6.09 2.05
CA GLU A 238 5.57 6.84 2.77
C GLU A 238 6.53 7.54 1.80
N MET A 239 6.90 6.87 0.71
CA MET A 239 7.76 7.46 -0.33
C MET A 239 7.06 8.63 -1.00
N PHE A 240 5.78 8.46 -1.36
CA PHE A 240 4.98 9.54 -1.93
C PHE A 240 4.86 10.72 -0.97
N LYS A 241 4.58 10.47 0.32
CA LYS A 241 4.58 11.52 1.34
C LYS A 241 5.92 12.25 1.39
N ALA A 242 7.04 11.52 1.44
CA ALA A 242 8.37 12.12 1.48
C ALA A 242 8.68 12.94 0.21
N VAL A 243 8.29 12.46 -0.98
CA VAL A 243 8.40 13.22 -2.23
C VAL A 243 7.54 14.48 -2.16
N LEU A 244 6.31 14.37 -1.69
CA LEU A 244 5.34 15.46 -1.63
C LEU A 244 5.74 16.55 -0.62
N THR A 245 6.25 16.16 0.55
CA THR A 245 6.63 17.09 1.63
C THR A 245 8.08 17.54 1.60
N GLY A 246 8.97 16.73 1.02
CA GLY A 246 10.41 16.89 1.17
C GLY A 246 10.96 16.46 2.53
N GLU A 247 10.10 16.02 3.46
CA GLU A 247 10.51 15.57 4.80
C GLU A 247 11.00 14.13 4.76
N ASN A 248 12.11 13.85 5.45
CA ASN A 248 12.75 12.53 5.49
C ASN A 248 13.04 11.92 4.11
N LEU A 249 13.16 12.75 3.07
CA LEU A 249 13.34 12.32 1.68
C LEU A 249 14.80 11.89 1.43
N PRO A 250 15.06 10.61 1.12
CA PRO A 250 16.41 10.13 0.77
C PRO A 250 16.97 10.86 -0.46
N THR A 251 18.29 11.04 -0.51
CA THR A 251 18.94 11.81 -1.58
C THR A 251 18.75 11.21 -2.97
N ASP A 252 18.78 9.88 -3.08
CA ASP A 252 18.55 9.17 -4.34
C ASP A 252 17.09 9.31 -4.81
N LEU A 253 16.14 9.17 -3.89
CA LEU A 253 14.71 9.38 -4.17
C LEU A 253 14.44 10.85 -4.52
N ALA A 254 15.12 11.79 -3.87
CA ALA A 254 15.03 13.21 -4.18
C ALA A 254 15.52 13.52 -5.60
N ALA A 255 16.65 12.96 -6.00
CA ALA A 255 17.20 13.12 -7.35
C ALA A 255 16.28 12.50 -8.41
N ALA A 256 15.76 11.30 -8.15
CA ALA A 256 14.85 10.63 -9.08
C ALA A 256 13.47 11.32 -9.19
N ALA A 257 13.03 12.03 -8.16
CA ALA A 257 11.77 12.75 -8.14
C ALA A 257 11.85 14.21 -8.64
N GLU A 258 13.03 14.76 -8.92
CA GLU A 258 13.20 16.19 -9.25
C GLU A 258 12.35 16.67 -10.45
N GLY A 259 12.12 15.80 -11.43
CA GLY A 259 11.24 16.07 -12.58
C GLY A 259 9.75 15.81 -12.35
N SER A 260 9.37 15.33 -11.17
CA SER A 260 7.98 15.00 -10.84
C SER A 260 7.19 16.26 -10.44
N PRO A 261 5.96 16.45 -10.92
CA PRO A 261 5.10 17.56 -10.48
C PRO A 261 4.75 17.46 -8.97
N PHE A 262 4.93 16.30 -8.34
CA PHE A 262 4.65 16.09 -6.92
C PHE A 262 5.81 16.51 -6.00
N TYR A 263 7.01 16.74 -6.55
CA TYR A 263 8.21 16.96 -5.75
C TYR A 263 8.14 18.24 -4.90
N ARG A 264 8.20 18.11 -3.57
CA ARG A 264 8.21 19.23 -2.60
C ARG A 264 7.08 20.24 -2.85
N GLN A 265 5.86 19.73 -2.92
CA GLN A 265 4.65 20.55 -3.14
C GLN A 265 4.00 21.01 -1.85
N PHE A 266 4.24 20.35 -0.71
CA PHE A 266 3.70 20.80 0.57
C PHE A 266 4.38 22.11 1.00
N ALA A 267 3.60 23.18 1.03
CA ALA A 267 4.00 24.50 1.51
C ALA A 267 2.91 25.02 2.47
N PRO A 268 2.98 24.72 3.78
CA PRO A 268 1.87 24.96 4.71
C PRO A 268 1.44 26.43 4.84
N ASN A 269 2.32 27.37 4.47
CA ASN A 269 2.06 28.81 4.51
C ASN A 269 1.58 29.38 3.17
N ALA A 270 1.53 28.57 2.11
CA ALA A 270 0.99 28.97 0.82
C ALA A 270 -0.54 28.81 0.78
N LEU A 271 -1.19 29.48 -0.17
CA LEU A 271 -2.61 29.27 -0.45
C LEU A 271 -2.85 27.79 -0.79
N ASN A 272 -3.85 27.18 -0.14
CA ASN A 272 -4.16 25.75 -0.22
C ASN A 272 -3.02 24.80 0.19
N GLY A 273 -1.92 25.30 0.75
CA GLY A 273 -0.79 24.47 1.17
C GLY A 273 0.10 23.97 0.02
N VAL A 274 0.00 24.54 -1.19
CA VAL A 274 0.67 24.03 -2.41
C VAL A 274 1.74 25.01 -2.90
N ALA A 275 2.97 24.54 -3.07
CA ALA A 275 4.12 25.35 -3.48
C ALA A 275 4.00 25.85 -4.94
N ARG A 276 3.57 24.95 -5.85
CA ARG A 276 3.46 25.23 -7.29
C ARG A 276 2.08 24.81 -7.79
N PRO A 277 1.02 25.58 -7.50
CA PRO A 277 -0.37 25.19 -7.80
C PRO A 277 -0.68 25.04 -9.29
N ALA A 278 0.14 25.62 -10.18
CA ALA A 278 0.02 25.41 -11.62
C ALA A 278 0.40 23.97 -12.05
N GLU A 279 1.29 23.31 -11.32
CA GLU A 279 1.68 21.91 -11.58
C GLU A 279 0.69 20.90 -10.98
N LEU A 280 0.02 21.28 -9.89
CA LEU A 280 -0.98 20.46 -9.19
C LEU A 280 -2.33 21.19 -9.07
N PRO A 281 -3.04 21.47 -10.18
CA PRO A 281 -4.31 22.18 -10.14
C PRO A 281 -5.35 21.42 -9.31
N ARG A 282 -6.26 22.13 -8.64
CA ARG A 282 -7.31 21.54 -7.77
C ARG A 282 -6.75 20.63 -6.67
N THR A 283 -5.57 20.97 -6.16
CA THR A 283 -4.96 20.31 -5.00
C THR A 283 -5.06 21.22 -3.78
N VAL A 284 -5.37 20.63 -2.62
CA VAL A 284 -5.39 21.30 -1.32
C VAL A 284 -4.61 20.43 -0.36
N LEU A 285 -3.38 20.84 0.00
CA LEU A 285 -2.55 20.17 1.01
C LEU A 285 -2.66 20.82 2.39
N ALA A 286 -3.34 21.97 2.49
CA ALA A 286 -3.63 22.59 3.78
C ALA A 286 -4.40 21.59 4.68
N GLY A 287 -3.80 21.22 5.80
CA GLY A 287 -4.36 20.24 6.73
C GLY A 287 -4.15 18.77 6.35
N ALA A 288 -3.50 18.45 5.22
CA ALA A 288 -3.17 17.07 4.85
C ALA A 288 -2.16 16.45 5.81
N PHE A 289 -1.23 17.25 6.33
CA PHE A 289 -0.20 16.87 7.29
C PHE A 289 -0.20 17.86 8.46
N PRO A 290 0.30 17.45 9.64
CA PRO A 290 0.58 18.36 10.73
C PRO A 290 1.44 19.51 10.22
N GLN A 291 1.15 20.74 10.67
CA GLN A 291 2.10 21.82 10.45
C GLN A 291 3.41 21.45 11.15
N PRO A 292 4.58 21.65 10.52
CA PRO A 292 5.83 21.50 11.23
C PRO A 292 5.76 22.41 12.45
N ALA A 293 5.94 21.84 13.64
CA ALA A 293 5.85 22.60 14.87
C ALA A 293 6.79 23.81 14.74
N VAL A 294 6.23 25.03 14.84
CA VAL A 294 7.05 26.20 15.13
C VAL A 294 7.83 25.86 16.39
N SER A 295 9.14 25.70 16.26
CA SER A 295 9.99 25.34 17.39
C SER A 295 9.97 26.50 18.39
N THR A 296 8.99 26.53 19.29
CA THR A 296 9.14 27.25 20.54
C THR A 296 10.11 26.43 21.36
N THR A 297 11.33 26.94 21.49
CA THR A 297 12.43 26.33 22.26
C THR A 297 11.95 25.95 23.67
N SER A 298 11.50 24.72 23.84
CA SER A 298 11.57 24.01 25.12
C SER A 298 12.75 23.06 24.98
N THR A 299 13.79 23.31 25.79
CA THR A 299 15.00 22.50 25.84
C THR A 299 14.66 21.11 26.38
N GLN A 300 14.18 20.22 25.51
CA GLN A 300 14.12 18.79 25.78
C GLN A 300 15.32 18.16 25.08
N ALA A 301 16.23 17.62 25.88
CA ALA A 301 17.49 17.03 25.43
C ALA A 301 17.26 16.03 24.29
N ALA A 302 17.86 16.33 23.14
CA ALA A 302 17.79 15.50 21.95
C ALA A 302 18.49 14.16 22.21
N VAL A 303 17.71 13.07 22.17
CA VAL A 303 18.26 11.74 21.91
C VAL A 303 18.58 11.71 20.41
N PRO A 304 19.82 11.40 19.98
CA PRO A 304 20.14 11.38 18.57
C PRO A 304 19.41 10.20 17.91
N VAL A 305 18.39 10.51 17.10
CA VAL A 305 17.77 9.53 16.21
C VAL A 305 18.69 9.42 14.99
N ASN A 306 19.39 8.30 14.89
CA ASN A 306 20.16 7.94 13.70
C ASN A 306 19.21 7.85 12.50
N ALA A 307 19.22 8.87 11.63
CA ALA A 307 18.57 8.82 10.34
C ALA A 307 19.30 7.83 9.43
N GLY A 308 18.70 6.67 9.15
CA GLY A 308 19.21 5.78 8.13
C GLY A 308 18.26 4.64 7.75
N LEU A 309 18.00 4.51 6.44
CA LEU A 309 17.55 3.39 5.58
C LEU A 309 16.49 2.37 6.06
N ASP A 310 16.00 2.40 7.29
CA ASP A 310 14.98 1.46 7.80
C ASP A 310 13.54 1.89 7.47
N THR A 311 13.36 3.16 7.11
CA THR A 311 12.05 3.84 7.10
C THR A 311 11.11 3.37 5.99
N TYR A 312 11.62 2.73 4.92
CA TYR A 312 10.80 2.37 3.75
C TYR A 312 10.51 0.86 3.60
N GLY A 313 10.81 0.05 4.62
CA GLY A 313 10.57 -1.41 4.59
C GLY A 313 11.56 -2.16 3.72
N VAL A 314 12.75 -1.59 3.58
CA VAL A 314 13.74 -1.95 2.58
C VAL A 314 15.05 -2.21 3.36
N THR A 315 14.99 -3.26 4.20
CA THR A 315 15.99 -3.82 5.15
C THR A 315 17.16 -2.94 5.61
N ARG A 316 17.24 -2.76 6.94
CA ARG A 316 18.41 -3.19 7.71
C ARG A 316 18.01 -4.22 8.76
N SER A 317 18.92 -5.14 9.03
CA SER A 317 18.93 -5.94 10.25
C SER A 317 20.36 -5.98 10.77
N ALA A 318 20.58 -5.41 11.96
CA ALA A 318 21.60 -5.85 12.90
C ALA A 318 21.32 -5.31 14.33
N ALA A 319 21.25 -6.25 15.27
CA ALA A 319 21.44 -6.13 16.73
C ALA A 319 20.32 -5.56 17.62
N GLN A 320 19.53 -6.48 18.20
CA GLN A 320 19.41 -6.51 19.67
C GLN A 320 19.19 -7.95 20.17
N VAL A 321 20.30 -8.64 20.44
CA VAL A 321 20.35 -9.77 21.37
C VAL A 321 20.37 -9.17 22.78
N ALA A 322 19.29 -9.38 23.54
CA ALA A 322 19.34 -9.41 25.00
C ALA A 322 18.09 -10.15 25.52
N ALA A 323 18.17 -11.48 25.54
CA ALA A 323 17.34 -12.28 26.44
C ALA A 323 17.84 -12.07 27.88
N PRO A 324 16.97 -11.84 28.88
CA PRO A 324 17.38 -11.99 30.26
C PRO A 324 17.45 -13.49 30.58
N ALA A 325 18.66 -14.01 30.73
CA ALA A 325 18.89 -15.27 31.41
C ALA A 325 18.80 -15.03 32.93
N GLY A 326 17.96 -15.79 33.63
CA GLY A 326 18.02 -15.88 35.08
C GLY A 326 16.71 -16.25 35.75
N GLN A 327 16.32 -17.52 35.70
CA GLN A 327 16.00 -18.31 36.90
C GLN A 327 15.78 -19.78 36.50
N ALA A 328 16.77 -20.60 36.87
CA ALA A 328 16.71 -22.04 36.77
C ALA A 328 15.74 -22.61 37.81
N LEU A 329 14.83 -23.48 37.38
CA LEU A 329 14.20 -24.48 38.24
C LEU A 329 14.58 -25.87 37.74
N ALA A 330 15.06 -26.68 38.69
CA ALA A 330 15.73 -27.95 38.53
C ALA A 330 14.88 -29.06 37.86
N PRO A 331 15.53 -30.11 37.30
CA PRO A 331 14.85 -31.20 36.62
C PRO A 331 14.17 -32.16 37.61
N VAL A 332 12.89 -32.48 37.36
CA VAL A 332 12.23 -33.62 38.00
C VAL A 332 12.69 -34.89 37.29
N ALA A 333 13.46 -35.69 38.02
CA ALA A 333 13.96 -36.98 37.59
C ALA A 333 12.82 -37.98 37.31
N GLN A 334 12.81 -38.55 36.11
CA GLN A 334 12.09 -39.78 35.80
C GLN A 334 12.84 -40.94 36.45
N ALA A 335 12.22 -41.56 37.46
CA ALA A 335 12.70 -42.78 38.07
C ALA A 335 12.49 -43.97 37.12
N ALA A 336 13.59 -44.57 36.66
CA ALA A 336 13.61 -45.93 36.16
C ALA A 336 13.85 -46.89 37.33
N PRO A 337 13.13 -48.01 37.45
CA PRO A 337 13.47 -49.04 38.43
C PRO A 337 14.61 -49.93 37.90
N SER A 338 15.71 -49.96 38.65
CA SER A 338 16.80 -50.93 38.52
C SER A 338 16.30 -52.34 38.84
N GLY A 339 16.67 -53.32 38.01
CA GLY A 339 16.35 -54.73 38.21
C GLY A 339 17.18 -55.41 39.31
N VAL A 340 16.86 -56.69 39.56
CA VAL A 340 17.76 -57.86 39.48
C VAL A 340 17.21 -59.03 40.32
N ALA A 341 17.30 -60.22 39.71
CA ALA A 341 17.53 -61.56 40.28
C ALA A 341 16.36 -62.50 40.69
N THR A 342 16.35 -63.62 39.96
CA THR A 342 16.43 -65.03 40.40
C THR A 342 15.19 -65.83 40.81
N ALA A 343 15.12 -66.99 40.13
CA ALA A 343 14.96 -68.35 40.63
C ALA A 343 13.58 -69.00 40.64
N THR A 344 13.64 -70.25 40.15
CA THR A 344 12.67 -71.38 40.13
C THR A 344 11.48 -71.29 39.19
#